data_AF-A0A0P0MEM8-F1
#
_entry.id   AF-A0A0P0MEM8-F1
#
_cell.length_a   1.000
_cell.length_b   1.000
_cell.length_c   1.000
_cell.angle_alpha   90.00
_cell.angle_beta   90.00
_cell.angle_gamma   90.00
#
_symmetry.space_group_name_H-M   'P 1'
#
loop_
_entity.id
_entity.type
_entity.pdbx_description
1 polymer ?
#
loop_
_entity_poly.entity_id
_entity_poly.type
_entity_poly.pdbx_seq_one_letter_code
_entity_poly.pdbx_strand_id
1 'polypeptide(L)'
;MAKHLGQPVIIENLGGASGAIAAQKVLNAPADGHIIFQGGPNELILAPLANAAVKYKSDEFRLVQMITINPMAVLARKDLPVNNGDELVANAKKAAASGAPMTFASVGPGSIYHLLGEHMSNWWKRASSKWWVCCLQTAKACSRKRLH
;
A
#
# COMPACT_ATOMS: atom_id res chain seq x y z
N MET A 1 -26.45 10.93 -6.00
CA MET A 1 -26.20 11.15 -7.44
C MET A 1 -27.48 11.12 -8.26
N ALA A 2 -28.13 9.98 -8.51
CA ALA A 2 -29.29 9.89 -9.42
C ALA A 2 -30.40 10.93 -9.18
N LYS A 3 -30.85 11.11 -7.92
CA LYS A 3 -31.87 12.13 -7.56
C LYS A 3 -31.47 13.57 -7.88
N HIS A 4 -30.17 13.90 -7.83
CA HIS A 4 -29.67 15.25 -8.08
C HIS A 4 -29.35 15.50 -9.56
N LEU A 5 -29.01 14.45 -10.32
CA LEU A 5 -28.74 14.53 -11.75
C LEU A 5 -30.00 14.45 -12.61
N GLY A 6 -31.12 14.00 -12.05
CA GLY A 6 -32.36 13.79 -12.81
C GLY A 6 -32.27 12.64 -13.83
N GLN A 7 -31.20 11.83 -13.76
CA GLN A 7 -30.93 10.71 -14.67
C GLN A 7 -30.52 9.47 -13.87
N PRO A 8 -30.81 8.25 -14.38
CA PRO A 8 -30.37 7.02 -13.75
C PRO A 8 -28.84 6.92 -13.76
N VAL A 9 -28.28 6.43 -12.66
CA VAL A 9 -26.84 6.12 -12.56
C VAL A 9 -26.71 4.61 -12.48
N ILE A 10 -26.06 4.02 -13.49
CA ILE A 10 -25.83 2.57 -13.57
C ILE A 10 -24.42 2.29 -13.06
N ILE A 11 -24.30 1.37 -12.10
CA ILE A 11 -23.01 0.97 -11.53
C ILE A 11 -22.56 -0.33 -12.22
N GLU A 12 -21.39 -0.28 -12.85
CA GLU A 12 -20.75 -1.43 -13.46
C GLU A 12 -19.43 -1.73 -12.76
N ASN A 13 -19.33 -2.91 -12.12
CA ASN A 13 -18.13 -3.32 -11.41
C ASN A 13 -17.22 -4.12 -12.34
N LEU A 14 -16.17 -3.47 -12.86
CA LEU A 14 -15.18 -4.09 -13.74
C LEU A 14 -13.87 -4.34 -12.97
N GLY A 15 -13.71 -5.56 -12.46
CA GLY A 15 -12.50 -5.99 -11.76
C GLY A 15 -11.42 -6.54 -12.69
N GLY A 16 -10.20 -6.65 -12.18
CA GLY A 16 -9.07 -7.31 -12.84
C GLY A 16 -7.91 -6.35 -13.17
N ALA A 17 -6.70 -6.91 -13.32
CA ALA A 17 -5.45 -6.18 -13.57
C ALA A 17 -5.26 -4.95 -12.65
N SER A 18 -5.56 -5.09 -11.35
CA SER A 18 -5.51 -3.99 -10.37
C SER A 18 -6.39 -2.77 -10.73
N GLY A 19 -7.52 -3.00 -11.39
CA GLY A 19 -8.47 -1.95 -11.81
C GLY A 19 -8.16 -1.31 -13.17
N ALA A 20 -7.09 -1.74 -13.84
CA ALA A 20 -6.68 -1.18 -15.13
C ALA A 20 -7.69 -1.44 -16.25
N ILE A 21 -8.46 -2.53 -16.19
CA ILE A 21 -9.49 -2.84 -17.20
C ILE A 21 -10.59 -1.78 -17.20
N ALA A 22 -11.08 -1.41 -16.01
CA ALA A 22 -12.09 -0.37 -15.85
C ALA A 22 -11.56 1.00 -16.29
N ALA A 23 -10.34 1.35 -15.87
CA ALA A 23 -9.68 2.58 -16.27
C ALA A 23 -9.54 2.70 -17.80
N GLN A 24 -9.08 1.64 -18.47
CA GLN A 24 -8.94 1.61 -19.92
C GLN A 24 -10.30 1.70 -20.65
N LYS A 25 -11.35 1.08 -20.12
CA LYS A 25 -12.70 1.18 -20.69
C LYS A 25 -13.18 2.63 -20.67
N VAL A 26 -12.95 3.36 -19.57
CA VAL A 26 -13.34 4.78 -19.46
C VAL A 26 -12.52 5.66 -20.39
N LEU A 27 -11.21 5.45 -20.51
CA LEU A 27 -10.36 6.20 -21.44
C LEU A 27 -10.70 5.96 -22.91
N ASN A 28 -11.19 4.76 -23.25
CA ASN A 28 -11.61 4.41 -24.60
C ASN A 28 -13.04 4.88 -24.92
N ALA A 29 -13.78 5.40 -23.94
CA ALA A 29 -15.12 5.90 -24.13
C ALA A 29 -15.13 7.36 -24.60
N PRO A 30 -16.23 7.85 -25.21
CA PRO A 30 -16.39 9.26 -25.52
C PRO A 30 -16.25 10.13 -24.26
N ALA A 31 -15.52 11.25 -24.38
CA ALA A 31 -15.34 12.21 -23.30
C ALA A 31 -16.57 13.13 -23.10
N ASP A 32 -17.77 12.53 -23.06
CA ASP A 32 -19.07 13.23 -22.96
C ASP A 32 -19.57 13.38 -21.51
N GLY A 33 -18.85 12.82 -20.53
CA GLY A 33 -19.17 12.89 -19.10
C GLY A 33 -20.21 11.89 -18.59
N HIS A 34 -20.72 10.98 -19.44
CA HIS A 34 -21.70 9.96 -19.03
C HIS A 34 -21.05 8.72 -18.42
N ILE A 35 -19.75 8.52 -18.67
CA ILE A 35 -18.96 7.45 -18.06
C ILE A 35 -17.99 8.08 -17.07
N ILE A 36 -18.15 7.70 -15.80
CA ILE A 36 -17.32 8.18 -14.69
C ILE A 36 -16.58 6.98 -14.12
N PHE A 37 -15.26 7.14 -13.96
CA PHE A 37 -14.44 6.15 -13.29
C PHE A 37 -14.36 6.46 -11.79
N GLN A 38 -14.82 5.53 -10.96
CA GLN A 38 -14.53 5.55 -9.53
C GLN A 38 -13.19 4.85 -9.30
N GLY A 39 -12.10 5.63 -9.23
CA GLY A 39 -10.75 5.14 -9.01
C GLY A 39 -10.04 5.82 -7.85
N GLY A 40 -8.98 5.18 -7.36
CA GLY A 40 -8.07 5.73 -6.38
C GLY A 40 -6.61 5.59 -6.80
N PRO A 41 -5.67 5.80 -5.87
CA PRO A 41 -4.23 5.68 -6.14
C PRO A 41 -3.80 4.28 -6.58
N ASN A 42 -4.52 3.24 -6.16
CA ASN A 42 -4.22 1.86 -6.57
C ASN A 42 -4.33 1.69 -8.09
N GLU A 43 -5.44 2.14 -8.67
CA GLU A 43 -5.76 1.91 -10.07
C GLU A 43 -5.03 2.92 -10.97
N LEU A 44 -4.91 4.19 -10.55
CA LEU A 44 -4.36 5.25 -11.40
C LEU A 44 -2.84 5.37 -11.34
N ILE A 45 -2.22 4.95 -10.22
CA ILE A 45 -0.77 5.12 -10.01
C ILE A 45 -0.08 3.77 -9.85
N LEU A 46 -0.56 2.91 -8.95
CA LEU A 46 0.12 1.65 -8.67
C LEU A 46 -0.04 0.62 -9.78
N ALA A 47 -1.19 0.54 -10.45
CA ALA A 47 -1.39 -0.42 -11.53
C ALA A 47 -0.43 -0.19 -12.73
N PRO A 48 -0.25 1.04 -13.26
CA PRO A 48 0.78 1.34 -14.26
C PRO A 48 2.22 1.06 -13.80
N LEU A 49 2.51 1.26 -12.50
CA LEU A 49 3.85 1.00 -11.94
C LEU A 49 4.12 -0.49 -11.74
N ALA A 50 3.10 -1.27 -11.39
CA ALA A 50 3.23 -2.70 -11.12
C ALA A 50 3.15 -3.56 -12.39
N ASN A 51 2.48 -3.08 -13.44
CA ASN A 51 2.27 -3.84 -14.68
C ASN A 51 2.58 -2.98 -15.91
N ALA A 52 3.67 -3.30 -16.61
CA ALA A 52 4.09 -2.62 -17.82
C ALA A 52 3.11 -2.73 -19.01
N ALA A 53 2.16 -3.68 -18.96
CA ALA A 53 1.09 -3.78 -19.96
C ALA A 53 0.04 -2.68 -19.81
N VAL A 54 -0.05 -2.05 -18.65
CA VAL A 54 -0.95 -0.91 -18.38
C VAL A 54 -0.27 0.36 -18.90
N LYS A 55 -0.86 0.99 -19.92
CA LYS A 55 -0.21 2.09 -20.68
C LYS A 55 -0.77 3.48 -20.43
N TYR A 56 -1.84 3.58 -19.62
CA TYR A 56 -2.39 4.88 -19.27
C TYR A 56 -1.59 5.56 -18.17
N LYS A 57 -1.69 6.88 -18.12
CA LYS A 57 -1.16 7.75 -17.09
C LYS A 57 -2.29 8.40 -16.30
N SER A 58 -2.00 8.82 -15.08
CA SER A 58 -2.98 9.47 -14.21
C SER A 58 -3.45 10.83 -14.71
N ASP A 59 -2.66 11.53 -15.52
CA ASP A 59 -2.96 12.84 -16.11
C ASP A 59 -3.98 12.77 -17.27
N GLU A 60 -4.22 11.59 -17.83
CA GLU A 60 -5.29 11.33 -18.80
C GLU A 60 -6.69 11.35 -18.15
N PHE A 61 -6.76 11.33 -16.81
CA PHE A 61 -8.00 11.42 -16.05
C PHE A 61 -8.21 12.83 -15.49
N ARG A 62 -9.41 13.39 -15.69
CA ARG A 62 -9.84 14.61 -15.01
C ARG A 62 -10.50 14.27 -13.67
N LEU A 63 -9.90 14.73 -12.57
CA LEU A 63 -10.50 14.59 -11.25
C LEU A 63 -11.80 15.40 -11.16
N VAL A 64 -12.91 14.73 -10.87
CA VAL A 64 -14.22 15.38 -10.68
C VAL A 64 -14.42 15.79 -9.23
N GLN A 65 -14.30 14.84 -8.30
CA GLN A 65 -14.47 15.08 -6.87
C GLN A 65 -13.83 13.95 -6.06
N MET A 66 -13.26 14.30 -4.90
CA MET A 66 -12.83 13.34 -3.90
C MET A 66 -14.04 12.90 -3.06
N ILE A 67 -14.38 11.60 -3.09
CA ILE A 67 -15.59 11.08 -2.43
C ILE A 67 -15.28 10.59 -1.01
N THR A 68 -14.09 10.01 -0.79
CA THR A 68 -13.67 9.49 0.52
C THR A 68 -12.17 9.62 0.70
N ILE A 69 -11.75 9.74 1.96
CA ILE A 69 -10.38 9.53 2.40
C ILE A 69 -10.42 8.30 3.29
N ASN A 70 -9.73 7.25 2.90
CA ASN A 70 -9.69 6.00 3.65
C ASN A 70 -8.38 5.95 4.44
N PRO A 71 -8.37 6.29 5.74
CA PRO A 71 -7.18 6.12 6.57
C PRO A 71 -6.85 4.62 6.64
N MET A 72 -5.58 4.31 6.48
CA MET A 72 -5.13 2.92 6.57
C MET A 72 -4.93 2.52 8.02
N ALA A 73 -5.47 1.37 8.39
CA ALA A 73 -5.31 0.77 9.70
C ALA A 73 -4.79 -0.67 9.57
N VAL A 74 -4.00 -1.09 10.56
CA VAL A 74 -3.56 -2.47 10.70
C VAL A 74 -4.54 -3.18 11.64
N LEU A 75 -5.16 -4.24 11.16
CA LEU A 75 -6.07 -5.06 11.95
C LEU A 75 -5.44 -6.42 12.22
N ALA A 76 -5.48 -6.85 13.48
CA ALA A 76 -5.02 -8.17 13.92
C ALA A 76 -6.20 -9.03 14.38
N ARG A 77 -6.03 -10.35 14.29
CA ARG A 77 -6.98 -11.32 14.85
C ARG A 77 -7.00 -11.22 16.38
N LYS A 78 -8.17 -11.44 17.00
CA LYS A 78 -8.40 -11.22 18.44
C LYS A 78 -7.53 -12.12 19.34
N ASP A 79 -7.14 -13.29 18.85
CA ASP A 79 -6.29 -14.28 19.52
C ASP A 79 -4.78 -14.01 19.36
N LEU A 80 -4.39 -13.00 18.57
CA LEU A 80 -2.99 -12.61 18.47
C LEU A 80 -2.59 -11.87 19.75
N PRO A 81 -1.54 -12.32 20.48
CA PRO A 81 -1.18 -11.76 21.78
C PRO A 81 -0.38 -10.45 21.61
N VAL A 82 -1.00 -9.43 21.01
CA VAL A 82 -0.41 -8.12 20.74
C VAL A 82 -1.48 -7.05 20.93
N ASN A 83 -1.16 -6.00 21.68
CA ASN A 83 -2.09 -4.92 22.03
C ASN A 83 -1.69 -3.57 21.42
N ASN A 84 -0.50 -3.48 20.85
CA ASN A 84 0.04 -2.28 20.23
C ASN A 84 0.98 -2.64 19.06
N GLY A 85 1.42 -1.62 18.32
CA GLY A 85 2.31 -1.78 17.18
C GLY A 85 3.67 -2.38 17.55
N ASP A 86 4.23 -2.01 18.71
CA ASP A 86 5.54 -2.50 19.14
C ASP A 86 5.52 -4.00 19.46
N GLU A 87 4.46 -4.46 20.13
CA GLU A 87 4.20 -5.89 20.41
C GLU A 87 3.98 -6.68 19.13
N LEU A 88 3.21 -6.13 18.17
CA LEU A 88 3.02 -6.75 16.84
C LEU A 88 4.36 -6.97 16.14
N VAL A 89 5.22 -5.97 16.22
CA VAL A 89 6.51 -5.95 15.56
C VAL A 89 7.52 -6.89 16.24
N ALA A 90 7.51 -6.96 17.58
CA ALA A 90 8.30 -7.93 18.34
C ALA A 90 7.86 -9.37 18.05
N ASN A 91 6.55 -9.61 18.00
CA ASN A 91 5.96 -10.90 17.66
C ASN A 91 6.34 -11.35 16.24
N ALA A 92 6.22 -10.45 15.25
CA ALA A 92 6.62 -10.71 13.87
C ALA A 92 8.11 -11.09 13.74
N LYS A 93 8.99 -10.42 14.50
CA LYS A 93 10.43 -10.76 14.57
C LYS A 93 10.65 -12.16 15.11
N LYS A 94 9.98 -12.49 16.22
CA LYS A 94 10.11 -13.80 16.86
C LYS A 94 9.64 -14.92 15.92
N ALA A 95 8.50 -14.72 15.27
CA ALA A 95 7.94 -15.65 14.30
C ALA A 95 8.88 -15.88 13.10
N ALA A 96 9.47 -14.81 12.56
CA ALA A 96 10.45 -14.91 11.49
C ALA A 96 11.73 -15.65 11.92
N ALA A 97 12.22 -15.42 13.15
CA ALA A 97 13.39 -16.12 13.70
C ALA A 97 13.12 -17.62 13.94
N SER A 98 11.88 -18.00 14.26
CA SER A 98 11.47 -19.40 14.39
C SER A 98 11.16 -20.10 13.06
N GLY A 99 11.43 -19.44 11.91
CA GLY A 99 11.23 -20.03 10.58
C GLY A 99 9.78 -20.05 10.08
N ALA A 100 8.85 -19.44 10.83
CA ALA A 100 7.43 -19.39 10.50
C ALA A 100 6.97 -17.91 10.46
N PRO A 101 7.31 -17.16 9.39
CA PRO A 101 6.98 -15.74 9.31
C PRO A 101 5.46 -15.52 9.33
N MET A 102 5.05 -14.40 9.94
CA MET A 102 3.63 -14.01 9.96
C MET A 102 3.12 -13.72 8.55
N THR A 103 1.87 -14.10 8.31
CA THR A 103 1.14 -13.77 7.07
C THR A 103 0.25 -12.55 7.30
N PHE A 104 -0.03 -11.81 6.23
CA PHE A 104 -0.96 -10.68 6.24
C PHE A 104 -1.85 -10.75 5.00
N ALA A 105 -3.03 -10.15 5.09
CA ALA A 105 -3.97 -10.08 3.98
C ALA A 105 -3.71 -8.84 3.11
N SER A 106 -3.84 -8.99 1.80
CA SER A 106 -3.86 -7.88 0.85
C SER A 106 -4.95 -8.14 -0.19
N VAL A 107 -5.39 -7.09 -0.89
CA VAL A 107 -6.35 -7.23 -2.00
C VAL A 107 -5.71 -7.77 -3.28
N GLY A 108 -4.40 -8.05 -3.26
CA GLY A 108 -3.66 -8.65 -4.37
C GLY A 108 -2.22 -8.13 -4.50
N PRO A 109 -1.35 -8.85 -5.20
CA PRO A 109 0.02 -8.41 -5.46
C PRO A 109 0.06 -7.09 -6.22
N GLY A 110 0.82 -6.12 -5.68
CA GLY A 110 1.01 -4.79 -6.31
C GLY A 110 0.01 -3.74 -5.84
N SER A 111 -0.97 -4.12 -5.03
CA SER A 111 -1.83 -3.17 -4.32
C SER A 111 -1.06 -2.40 -3.24
N ILE A 112 -1.58 -1.24 -2.82
CA ILE A 112 -1.00 -0.45 -1.73
C ILE A 112 -0.87 -1.27 -0.43
N TYR A 113 -1.80 -2.18 -0.16
CA TYR A 113 -1.78 -3.06 1.02
C TYR A 113 -0.62 -4.06 0.96
N HIS A 114 -0.35 -4.63 -0.23
CA HIS A 114 0.81 -5.50 -0.43
C HIS A 114 2.11 -4.73 -0.22
N LEU A 115 2.23 -3.56 -0.86
CA LEU A 115 3.41 -2.71 -0.77
C LEU A 115 3.66 -2.22 0.65
N LEU A 116 2.62 -1.92 1.42
CA LEU A 116 2.76 -1.51 2.82
C LEU A 116 3.19 -2.66 3.72
N GLY A 117 2.64 -3.85 3.55
CA GLY A 117 3.11 -5.04 4.28
C GLY A 117 4.57 -5.37 3.98
N GLU A 118 4.95 -5.31 2.71
CA GLU A 118 6.34 -5.47 2.27
C GLU A 118 7.25 -4.36 2.81
N HIS A 119 6.79 -3.11 2.77
CA HIS A 119 7.54 -1.98 3.30
C HIS A 119 7.74 -2.13 4.82
N MET A 120 6.71 -2.51 5.58
CA MET A 120 6.80 -2.77 7.01
C MET A 120 7.79 -3.91 7.31
N SER A 121 7.71 -5.02 6.56
CA SER A 121 8.64 -6.15 6.68
C SER A 121 10.10 -5.73 6.42
N ASN A 122 10.34 -4.99 5.33
CA ASN A 122 11.68 -4.58 4.92
C ASN A 122 12.26 -3.41 5.73
N TRP A 123 11.42 -2.49 6.18
CA TRP A 123 11.82 -1.39 7.08
C TRP A 123 12.35 -1.98 8.39
N TRP A 124 11.67 -3.01 8.91
CA TRP A 124 12.03 -3.62 10.18
C TRP A 124 13.33 -4.44 10.12
N LYS A 125 13.56 -5.19 9.03
CA LYS A 125 14.85 -5.85 8.75
C LYS A 125 16.02 -4.85 8.77
N ARG A 126 15.81 -3.66 8.19
CA ARG A 126 16.80 -2.58 8.11
C ARG A 126 17.00 -1.83 9.43
N ALA A 127 15.95 -1.65 10.23
CA ALA A 127 16.06 -1.03 11.56
C ALA A 127 16.92 -1.87 12.52
N SER A 128 16.81 -3.21 12.49
CA SER A 128 17.66 -4.10 13.28
C SER A 128 19.14 -4.10 12.85
N SER A 129 19.43 -3.92 11.57
CA SER A 129 20.81 -3.92 11.06
C SER A 129 21.49 -2.56 11.18
N LYS A 130 20.75 -1.44 11.05
CA LYS A 130 21.31 -0.09 11.28
C LYS A 130 21.66 0.18 12.75
N TRP A 131 20.89 -0.34 13.71
CA TRP A 131 21.25 -0.23 15.13
C TRP A 131 22.55 -0.97 15.45
N TRP A 132 22.77 -2.16 14.88
CA TRP A 132 24.02 -2.90 15.05
C TRP A 132 25.21 -2.19 14.39
N VAL A 133 25.06 -1.65 13.18
CA VAL A 133 26.14 -0.91 12.51
C VAL A 133 26.48 0.39 13.26
N CYS A 134 25.48 1.11 13.77
CA CYS A 134 25.70 2.31 14.57
C CYS A 134 26.34 1.97 15.93
N CYS A 135 25.94 0.87 16.58
CA CYS A 135 26.51 0.44 17.86
C CYS A 135 27.96 -0.09 17.71
N LEU A 136 28.29 -0.74 16.60
CA LEU A 136 29.67 -1.18 16.29
C LEU A 136 30.58 -0.02 15.89
N GLN A 137 30.07 0.98 15.15
CA GLN A 137 30.84 2.17 14.79
C GLN A 137 31.06 3.10 15.99
N THR A 138 30.07 3.23 16.87
CA THR A 138 30.22 4.02 18.11
C THR A 138 31.12 3.33 19.13
N ALA A 139 31.10 1.98 19.23
CA ALA A 139 32.04 1.25 20.09
C ALA A 139 33.51 1.39 19.64
N LYS A 140 33.80 1.34 18.34
CA LYS A 140 35.16 1.60 17.81
C LYS A 140 35.59 3.06 17.92
N ALA A 141 34.64 4.00 17.85
CA ALA A 141 34.93 5.44 17.98
C ALA A 141 35.10 5.88 19.44
N CYS A 142 34.53 5.16 20.42
CA CYS A 142 34.60 5.52 21.83
C CYS A 142 35.90 5.05 22.52
N SER A 143 36.62 4.04 22.00
CA SER A 143 37.85 3.52 22.64
C SER A 143 39.16 4.24 22.26
N ARG A 144 39.14 5.25 21.36
CA ARG A 144 40.35 5.98 20.93
C ARG A 144 40.42 7.46 21.33
N LYS A 145 39.49 7.96 22.17
CA LYS A 145 39.53 9.31 22.75
C LYS A 145 39.65 9.31 24.28
N ARG A 146 40.40 8.36 24.85
CA ARG A 146 40.71 8.36 26.28
C ARG A 146 42.13 7.84 26.48
N LEU A 147 43.11 8.74 26.37
CA LEU A 147 44.53 8.67 26.79
C LEU A 147 45.14 10.03 26.38
N HIS A 148 45.07 11.08 27.19
CA HIS A 148 46.16 11.44 28.12
C HIS A 148 46.72 10.31 28.97
#